data_AF-A0A660E8E0-F1
#
_entry.id   AF-A0A660E8E0-F1
#
_cell.length_a   1.000
_cell.length_b   1.000
_cell.length_c   1.000
_cell.angle_alpha   90.00
_cell.angle_beta   90.00
_cell.angle_gamma   90.00
#
_symmetry.space_group_name_H-M   'P 1'
#
loop_
_entity.id
_entity.type
_entity.pdbx_description
1 polymer ?
#
loop_
_entity_poly.entity_id
_entity_poly.type
_entity_poly.pdbx_seq_one_letter_code
_entity_poly.pdbx_strand_id
1 'polypeptide(L)' 'MLFSAESGAMAIINQVMAKYESYFQIGFPLYEYLNITRSENYDFSVKGAYRVKKLIDGCLETGIPVDTPDDYHDRIY' A
#
# COMPACT_ATOMS: atom_id res chain seq x y z
N MET A 1 -5.52 -1.77 -15.49
CA MET A 1 -6.75 -1.01 -15.13
C MET A 1 -6.38 0.46 -14.83
N LEU A 2 -7.31 1.44 -14.83
CA LEU A 2 -6.98 2.83 -14.42
C LEU A 2 -7.52 3.07 -13.01
N PHE A 3 -6.65 3.09 -12.01
CA PHE A 3 -7.03 3.42 -10.63
C PHE A 3 -7.16 4.94 -10.45
N SER A 4 -8.14 5.34 -9.66
CA SER A 4 -8.40 6.72 -9.27
C SER A 4 -7.69 7.07 -7.96
N ALA A 5 -7.03 8.24 -7.92
CA ALA A 5 -6.32 8.70 -6.73
C ALA A 5 -6.76 10.12 -6.33
N GLU A 6 -7.10 10.28 -5.05
CA GLU A 6 -7.30 11.59 -4.43
C GLU A 6 -5.98 12.37 -4.45
N SER A 7 -6.05 13.69 -4.67
CA SER A 7 -4.87 14.54 -4.70
C SER A 7 -4.04 14.39 -3.41
N GLY A 8 -2.77 14.03 -3.56
CA GLY A 8 -1.85 13.81 -2.44
C GLY A 8 -1.83 12.40 -1.84
N ALA A 9 -2.80 11.53 -2.15
CA ALA A 9 -2.83 10.16 -1.62
C ALA A 9 -1.61 9.34 -2.04
N MET A 10 -1.29 9.34 -3.33
CA MET A 10 -0.16 8.58 -3.87
C MET A 10 1.20 9.07 -3.35
N ALA A 11 1.34 10.35 -3.02
CA ALA A 11 2.59 10.86 -2.43
C ALA A 11 2.85 10.23 -1.05
N ILE A 12 1.80 10.11 -0.22
CA ILE A 12 1.88 9.46 1.09
C ILE A 12 2.17 7.96 0.90
N ILE A 13 1.41 7.28 0.01
CA ILE A 13 1.55 5.85 -0.26
C ILE A 13 2.98 5.53 -0.74
N ASN A 14 3.48 6.23 -1.74
CA ASN A 14 4.82 6.00 -2.29
C ASN A 14 5.91 6.23 -1.24
N GLN A 15 5.76 7.26 -0.39
CA GLN A 15 6.73 7.53 0.66
C GLN A 15 6.80 6.39 1.69
N VAL A 16 5.66 5.82 2.07
CA VAL A 16 5.64 4.74 3.08
C VAL A 16 6.01 3.39 2.47
N MET A 17 5.62 3.13 1.22
CA MET A 17 6.05 1.94 0.48
C MET A 17 7.56 1.92 0.33
N ALA A 18 8.19 3.03 -0.06
CA ALA A 18 9.65 3.09 -0.16
C ALA A 18 10.36 2.74 1.16
N LYS A 19 9.79 3.11 2.31
CA LYS A 19 10.32 2.71 3.63
C LYS A 19 10.16 1.22 3.88
N TYR A 20 8.98 0.67 3.58
CA TYR A 20 8.68 -0.75 3.70
C TYR A 20 9.64 -1.58 2.83
N GLU A 21 9.76 -1.23 1.55
CA GLU A 21 10.59 -1.94 0.58
C GLU A 21 12.08 -1.85 0.94
N SER A 22 12.54 -0.70 1.43
CA SER A 22 13.90 -0.56 1.94
C SER A 22 14.17 -1.39 3.19
N TYR A 23 13.17 -1.61 4.06
CA TYR A 23 13.36 -2.36 5.29
C TYR A 23 13.31 -3.87 5.06
N PHE A 24 12.30 -4.35 4.32
CA PHE A 24 12.07 -5.78 4.09
C PHE A 24 12.72 -6.32 2.82
N GLN A 25 13.24 -5.46 1.93
CA GLN A 25 13.84 -5.84 0.64
C GLN A 25 12.86 -6.58 -0.29
N ILE A 26 11.56 -6.33 -0.15
CA ILE A 26 10.48 -6.89 -0.97
C ILE A 26 9.47 -5.79 -1.34
N GLY A 27 8.77 -5.94 -2.46
CA GLY A 27 7.74 -4.99 -2.92
C GLY A 27 6.51 -5.00 -2.03
N PHE A 28 5.92 -3.82 -1.76
CA PHE A 28 4.65 -3.76 -1.03
C PHE A 28 3.47 -4.08 -1.97
N PRO A 29 2.59 -5.05 -1.64
CA PRO A 29 1.52 -5.47 -2.54
C PRO A 29 0.30 -4.54 -2.48
N LEU A 30 0.46 -3.29 -2.89
CA LEU A 30 -0.53 -2.21 -2.75
C LEU A 30 -1.93 -2.61 -3.21
N TYR A 31 -2.04 -3.33 -4.32
CA TYR A 31 -3.31 -3.71 -4.92
C TYR A 31 -4.11 -4.75 -4.10
N GLU A 32 -3.46 -5.55 -3.27
CA GLU A 32 -4.16 -6.44 -2.33
C GLU A 32 -4.84 -5.66 -1.20
N TYR A 33 -4.44 -4.40 -1.01
CA TYR A 33 -4.93 -3.52 0.04
C TYR A 33 -5.86 -2.41 -0.46
N LEU A 34 -6.47 -2.60 -1.65
CA LEU A 34 -7.47 -1.66 -2.19
C LEU A 34 -8.67 -1.44 -1.25
N ASN A 35 -9.02 -2.45 -0.46
CA ASN A 35 -10.05 -2.34 0.59
C ASN A 35 -9.68 -1.31 1.69
N ILE A 36 -8.40 -1.08 1.93
CA ILE A 36 -7.87 -0.13 2.91
C ILE A 36 -7.71 1.25 2.29
N THR A 37 -7.22 1.33 1.05
CA THR A 37 -6.90 2.59 0.36
C THR A 37 -8.14 3.32 -0.16
N ARG A 38 -9.21 2.58 -0.49
CA ARG A 38 -10.40 3.16 -1.12
C ARG A 38 -11.22 4.06 -0.19
N SER A 39 -11.87 5.04 -0.82
CA SER A 39 -13.00 5.81 -0.29
C SER A 39 -14.18 5.71 -1.26
N GLU A 40 -15.24 6.48 -1.03
CA GLU A 40 -16.44 6.49 -1.89
C GLU A 40 -16.13 6.88 -3.34
N ASN A 41 -15.14 7.77 -3.56
CA ASN A 41 -14.86 8.36 -4.86
C ASN A 41 -13.48 8.01 -5.44
N TYR A 42 -12.64 7.31 -4.68
CA TYR A 42 -11.24 7.06 -5.06
C TYR A 42 -10.78 5.67 -4.67
N ASP A 43 -10.00 5.00 -5.51
CA ASP A 43 -9.29 3.76 -5.19
C ASP A 43 -8.15 4.02 -4.21
N PHE A 44 -7.51 5.18 -4.31
CA PHE A 44 -6.49 5.67 -3.40
C PHE A 44 -6.90 7.02 -2.81
N SER A 45 -7.46 6.99 -1.61
CA SER A 45 -7.82 8.20 -0.86
C SER A 45 -6.71 8.64 0.10
N VAL A 46 -6.68 9.91 0.49
CA VAL A 46 -5.74 10.43 1.50
C VAL A 46 -5.95 9.71 2.83
N LYS A 47 -7.22 9.48 3.21
CA LYS A 47 -7.56 8.71 4.41
C LYS A 47 -7.07 7.26 4.31
N GLY A 48 -7.21 6.65 3.14
CA GLY A 48 -6.69 5.31 2.85
C GLY A 48 -5.18 5.24 2.91
N ALA A 49 -4.48 6.27 2.40
CA ALA A 49 -3.03 6.39 2.46
C ALA A 49 -2.51 6.41 3.91
N TYR A 50 -3.19 7.11 4.82
CA TYR A 50 -2.85 7.08 6.25
C TYR A 50 -3.11 5.72 6.91
N ARG A 51 -4.10 4.95 6.44
CA ARG A 51 -4.30 3.58 6.92
C ARG A 51 -3.19 2.64 6.43
N VAL A 52 -2.76 2.77 5.17
CA VAL A 52 -1.58 2.06 4.63
C VAL A 52 -0.34 2.42 5.42
N LYS A 53 -0.14 3.71 5.71
CA LYS A 53 0.95 4.16 6.58
C LYS A 53 0.92 3.44 7.94
N LYS A 54 -0.23 3.40 8.60
CA LYS A 54 -0.38 2.74 9.90
C LYS A 54 -0.09 1.24 9.83
N LEU A 55 -0.54 0.57 8.76
CA LEU A 55 -0.25 -0.85 8.51
C LEU A 55 1.27 -1.07 8.38
N ILE A 56 1.94 -0.29 7.52
CA ILE A 56 3.38 -0.37 7.29
C ILE A 56 4.18 -0.05 8.55
N ASP A 57 3.82 1.00 9.29
CA ASP A 57 4.50 1.33 10.54
C ASP A 57 4.43 0.14 11.52
N GLY A 58 3.29 -0.54 11.62
CA GLY A 58 3.14 -1.74 12.44
C GLY A 58 4.01 -2.92 11.98
N CYS A 59 4.16 -3.12 10.66
CA CYS A 59 5.10 -4.09 10.11
C CYS A 59 6.54 -3.74 10.49
N LEU A 60 6.94 -2.48 10.35
CA LEU A 60 8.29 -2.02 10.69
C LEU A 60 8.61 -2.17 12.19
N GLU A 61 7.63 -1.92 13.06
CA GLU A 61 7.76 -2.12 14.51
C GLU A 61 7.91 -3.59 14.89
N THR A 62 7.16 -4.49 14.23
CA THR A 62 7.16 -5.92 14.52
C THR A 62 8.24 -6.70 13.78
N GLY A 63 8.82 -6.13 12.72
CA GLY A 63 9.73 -6.83 11.81
C GLY A 63 9.04 -7.91 10.98
N ILE A 64 7.70 -7.87 10.88
CA ILE A 64 6.91 -8.87 10.14
C ILE A 64 6.32 -8.19 8.89
N PRO A 65 6.65 -8.67 7.68
CA PRO A 65 6.08 -8.14 6.44
C PRO A 65 4.58 -8.43 6.35
N VAL A 66 3.90 -7.72 5.45
CA VAL A 66 2.51 -8.05 5.13
C VAL A 66 2.43 -9.37 4.35
N ASP A 67 1.32 -10.08 4.50
CA ASP A 67 1.05 -11.26 3.68
C ASP A 67 0.97 -10.86 2.20
N THR A 68 1.81 -11.51 1.39
CA THR A 68 1.86 -11.30 -0.06
C THR A 68 1.61 -12.66 -0.72
N PRO A 69 0.54 -12.80 -1.52
CA PRO A 69 0.32 -14.03 -2.28
C PRO A 69 1.52 -14.36 -3.19
N ASP A 70 1.88 -15.63 -3.30
CA ASP A 70 3.04 -16.06 -4.11
C ASP A 70 2.91 -15.64 -5.58
N ASP A 71 1.67 -15.59 -6.10
CA ASP A 71 1.35 -15.19 -7.47
C ASP A 71 1.14 -13.67 -7.63
N TYR A 72 1.36 -12.87 -6.59
CA TYR A 72 1.08 -11.44 -6.61
C TYR A 72 1.82 -10.72 -7.75
N HIS A 73 3.08 -11.06 -7.97
CA HIS A 73 3.91 -10.47 -9.02
C HIS A 73 3.58 -10.98 -10.43
N ASP A 74 2.85 -12.09 -10.55
CA ASP A 74 2.42 -12.67 -11.82
C ASP A 74 1.04 -12.15 -12.26
N ARG A 75 0.30 -11.49 -11.36
CA ARG A 75 -1.04 -10.94 -11.64
C ARG A 75 -0.96 -9.63 -12.41
N ILE A 76 -1.82 -9.50 -13.43
CA ILE A 76 -2.00 -8.28 -14.22
C ILE A 76 -3.21 -7.52 -13.65
N TYR A 77 -2.95 -6.36 -13.04
CA TYR A 77 -3.96 -5.46 -12.46
C TYR A 77 -4.37 -4.31 -13.41
#